data_AF-A0A4R8SC17-F1
#
_entry.id   AF-A0A4R8SC17-F1
#
_cell.length_a   1.000
_cell.length_b   1.000
_cell.length_c   1.000
_cell.angle_alpha   90.00
_cell.angle_beta   90.00
_cell.angle_gamma   90.00
#
_symmetry.space_group_name_H-M   'P 1'
#
loop_
_entity.id
_entity.type
_entity.pdbx_description
1 polymer ?
#
loop_
_entity_poly.entity_id
_entity_poly.type
_entity_poly.pdbx_seq_one_letter_code
_entity_poly.pdbx_strand_id
1 'polypeptide(L)'
;MFDKMSYRIEGDGPVTAVLTYQNREYRHTSRTMWLGHEDGMPQGRLLLGPHLCVSLRRINGTIEATITNSRTGESYTLTPE
;
A
#
# COMPACT_ATOMS: atom_id res chain seq x y z
N MET A 1 10.78 -4.35 13.14
CA MET A 1 9.30 -4.38 13.30
C MET A 1 8.57 -4.65 11.98
N PHE A 2 9.22 -4.46 10.82
CA PHE A 2 8.64 -4.65 9.49
C PHE A 2 9.24 -5.80 8.67
N ASP A 3 10.16 -6.61 9.24
CA ASP A 3 10.88 -7.74 8.58
C ASP A 3 10.01 -8.83 7.94
N LYS A 4 8.69 -8.78 8.11
CA LYS A 4 7.73 -9.70 7.47
C LYS A 4 6.64 -8.95 6.71
N MET A 5 6.99 -7.81 6.11
CA MET A 5 6.13 -7.11 5.17
C MET A 5 6.59 -7.35 3.74
N SER A 6 5.66 -7.75 2.88
CA SER A 6 5.84 -7.73 1.43
C SER A 6 4.67 -7.02 0.78
N TYR A 7 4.94 -6.43 -0.37
CA TYR A 7 3.97 -5.63 -1.09
C TYR A 7 4.06 -5.95 -2.57
N ARG A 8 2.92 -6.27 -3.19
CA ARG A 8 2.80 -6.49 -4.63
C ARG A 8 1.53 -5.87 -5.17
N ILE A 9 1.53 -5.62 -6.47
CA ILE A 9 0.37 -5.21 -7.24
C ILE A 9 -0.08 -6.38 -8.11
N GLU A 10 -1.37 -6.70 -8.08
CA GLU A 10 -1.97 -7.73 -8.92
C GLU A 10 -2.99 -7.13 -9.90
N GLY A 11 -3.02 -7.67 -11.12
CA GLY A 11 -3.99 -7.32 -12.18
C GLY A 11 -3.52 -6.21 -13.13
N ASP A 12 -4.14 -6.17 -14.30
CA ASP A 12 -3.80 -5.23 -15.39
C ASP A 12 -4.73 -3.99 -15.43
N GLY A 13 -5.70 -3.91 -14.52
CA GLY A 13 -6.63 -2.80 -14.33
C GLY A 13 -7.79 -3.17 -13.40
N PRO A 14 -8.56 -2.19 -12.89
CA PRO A 14 -8.10 -1.50 -11.67
C PRO A 14 -7.27 -2.45 -10.78
N VAL A 15 -6.02 -2.09 -10.56
CA VAL A 15 -5.05 -2.96 -9.90
C VAL A 15 -5.39 -3.17 -8.43
N THR A 16 -4.98 -4.31 -7.90
CA THR A 16 -5.17 -4.68 -6.50
C THR A 16 -3.84 -4.59 -5.77
N ALA A 17 -3.76 -3.72 -4.77
CA ALA A 17 -2.67 -3.67 -3.82
C ALA A 17 -2.79 -4.84 -2.82
N VAL A 18 -1.77 -5.69 -2.76
CA VAL A 18 -1.70 -6.81 -1.82
C VAL A 18 -0.52 -6.59 -0.89
N LEU A 19 -0.82 -6.33 0.39
CA LEU A 19 0.17 -6.22 1.44
C LEU A 19 0.11 -7.45 2.34
N THR A 20 1.24 -8.13 2.51
CA THR A 20 1.37 -9.23 3.47
C THR A 20 1.99 -8.70 4.75
N TYR A 21 1.36 -8.94 5.90
CA TYR A 21 1.93 -8.63 7.22
C TYR A 21 1.58 -9.74 8.20
N GLN A 22 2.58 -10.27 8.91
CA GLN A 22 2.41 -11.36 9.88
C GLN A 22 1.68 -12.59 9.29
N ASN A 23 2.06 -13.00 8.07
CA ASN A 23 1.43 -14.11 7.32
C ASN A 23 -0.06 -13.90 6.99
N ARG A 24 -0.54 -12.65 7.02
CA ARG A 24 -1.89 -12.29 6.60
C ARG A 24 -1.84 -11.31 5.45
N GLU A 25 -2.61 -11.59 4.41
CA GLU A 25 -2.79 -10.67 3.28
C GLU A 25 -3.88 -9.64 3.57
N TYR A 26 -3.61 -8.41 3.19
CA TYR A 26 -4.52 -7.27 3.20
C TYR A 26 -4.60 -6.75 1.78
N ARG A 27 -5.81 -6.75 1.22
CA ARG A 27 -6.04 -6.49 -0.20
C ARG A 27 -6.86 -5.22 -0.35
N HIS A 28 -6.47 -4.34 -1.26
CA HIS A 28 -7.22 -3.13 -1.61
C HIS A 28 -7.29 -2.98 -3.11
N THR A 29 -8.51 -2.81 -3.62
CA THR A 29 -8.77 -2.49 -5.02
C THR A 29 -9.61 -1.23 -5.04
N SER A 30 -9.17 -0.21 -5.78
CA SER A 30 -9.94 1.03 -5.97
C SER A 30 -10.13 1.30 -7.45
N ARG A 31 -11.27 1.90 -7.81
CA ARG A 31 -11.56 2.33 -9.19
C ARG A 31 -10.57 3.37 -9.72
N THR A 32 -9.77 3.99 -8.86
CA THR A 32 -8.73 4.98 -9.22
C THR A 32 -7.36 4.34 -9.44
N MET A 33 -7.19 3.06 -9.09
CA MET A 33 -5.93 2.33 -9.22
C MET A 33 -5.73 1.81 -10.64
N TRP A 34 -5.63 2.70 -11.63
CA TRP A 34 -5.19 2.32 -12.98
C TRP A 34 -3.72 2.67 -13.20
N LEU A 35 -2.99 1.75 -13.83
CA LEU A 35 -1.65 2.00 -14.37
C LEU A 35 -1.77 3.10 -15.44
N GLY A 36 -1.37 4.33 -15.12
CA GLY A 36 -1.44 5.49 -16.03
C GLY A 36 -2.10 6.76 -15.49
N HIS A 37 -2.62 6.78 -14.25
CA HIS A 37 -3.09 8.02 -13.61
C HIS A 37 -1.94 8.92 -13.12
N GLU A 38 -2.24 10.19 -12.85
CA GLU A 38 -1.27 11.20 -12.39
C GLU A 38 -0.60 10.82 -11.05
N ASP A 39 0.68 11.15 -10.94
CA ASP A 39 1.45 11.01 -9.72
C ASP A 39 0.95 11.94 -8.62
N GLY A 40 1.18 11.53 -7.37
CA GLY A 40 0.78 12.28 -6.18
C GLY A 40 -0.65 12.02 -5.71
N MET A 41 -1.49 11.33 -6.49
CA MET A 41 -2.87 11.03 -6.09
C MET A 41 -2.95 9.94 -5.01
N PRO A 42 -3.78 10.13 -3.97
CA PRO A 42 -4.08 9.09 -2.99
C PRO A 42 -4.92 7.99 -3.65
N GLN A 43 -4.43 6.75 -3.57
CA GLN A 43 -5.04 5.60 -4.22
C GLN A 43 -5.88 4.73 -3.28
N GLY A 44 -5.68 4.88 -1.97
CA GLY A 44 -6.45 4.14 -0.98
C GLY A 44 -5.81 4.11 0.40
N ARG A 45 -6.52 3.49 1.34
CA ARG A 45 -6.05 3.27 2.72
C ARG A 45 -6.38 1.86 3.17
N LEU A 46 -5.41 1.20 3.81
CA LEU A 46 -5.58 -0.08 4.48
C LEU A 46 -5.28 0.05 5.98
N LEU A 47 -5.93 -0.79 6.79
CA LEU A 47 -5.63 -0.94 8.21
C LEU A 47 -5.11 -2.35 8.43
N LEU A 48 -3.87 -2.47 8.93
CA LEU A 48 -3.23 -3.76 9.25
C LEU A 48 -3.42 -4.15 10.72
N GLY A 49 -3.99 -3.24 11.50
CA GLY A 49 -4.20 -3.37 12.92
C GLY A 49 -4.63 -2.04 13.54
N PRO A 50 -4.79 -1.99 14.87
CA PRO A 50 -5.30 -0.80 15.57
C PRO A 50 -4.38 0.43 15.46
N HIS A 51 -3.08 0.21 15.24
CA HIS A 51 -2.09 1.28 15.17
C HIS A 51 -1.30 1.31 13.84
N LEU A 52 -1.57 0.38 12.93
CA LEU A 52 -0.86 0.28 11.66
C LEU A 52 -1.80 0.62 10.52
N CYS A 53 -1.51 1.75 9.89
CA CYS A 53 -2.23 2.26 8.73
C CYS A 53 -1.30 2.20 7.51
N VAL A 54 -1.86 1.91 6.35
CA VAL A 54 -1.17 1.98 5.07
C VAL A 54 -1.87 2.98 4.19
N SER A 55 -1.12 3.93 3.66
CA SER A 55 -1.56 4.86 2.65
C SER A 55 -0.97 4.44 1.32
N LEU A 56 -1.83 4.26 0.32
CA LEU A 56 -1.41 3.89 -1.02
C LEU A 56 -1.37 5.16 -1.86
N ARG A 57 -0.23 5.45 -2.47
CA ARG A 57 -0.04 6.67 -3.26
C ARG A 57 0.68 6.35 -4.55
N ARG A 58 0.26 6.99 -5.63
CA ARG A 58 1.01 6.89 -6.89
C ARG A 58 2.19 7.86 -6.87
N ILE A 59 3.39 7.37 -7.15
CA ILE A 59 4.64 8.15 -7.21
C ILE A 59 5.46 7.58 -8.37
N ASN A 60 5.89 8.44 -9.29
CA ASN A 60 6.70 8.09 -10.46
C ASN A 60 6.13 6.90 -11.27
N GLY A 61 4.83 6.89 -11.53
CA GLY A 61 4.13 5.85 -12.29
C GLY A 61 3.84 4.56 -11.51
N THR A 62 4.37 4.42 -10.29
CA THR A 62 4.23 3.24 -9.42
C THR A 62 3.27 3.53 -8.27
N ILE A 63 2.57 2.53 -7.74
CA ILE A 63 1.77 2.68 -6.52
C ILE A 63 2.61 2.23 -5.34
N GLU A 64 3.08 3.18 -4.53
CA GLU A 64 3.82 2.93 -3.30
C GLU A 64 2.87 2.77 -2.10
N ALA A 65 3.31 1.99 -1.11
CA ALA A 65 2.60 1.78 0.14
C ALA A 65 3.39 2.37 1.31
N THR A 66 2.89 3.46 1.90
CA THR A 66 3.47 4.04 3.12
C THR A 66 2.73 3.50 4.33
N ILE A 67 3.43 2.73 5.15
CA ILE A 67 2.96 2.23 6.43
C ILE A 67 3.31 3.23 7.51
N THR A 68 2.34 3.60 8.34
CA THR A 68 2.53 4.47 9.50
C THR A 68 2.07 3.76 10.76
N ASN A 69 2.95 3.69 11.76
CA ASN A 69 2.62 3.27 13.10
C ASN A 69 2.18 4.50 13.92
N SER A 70 0.88 4.66 14.15
CA SER A 70 0.35 5.81 14.89
C SER A 70 0.76 5.83 16.37
N ARG A 71 1.25 4.70 16.92
CA ARG A 71 1.73 4.63 18.30
C ARG A 71 3.15 5.15 18.46
N THR A 72 4.02 4.91 17.47
CA THR A 72 5.44 5.32 17.53
C THR A 72 5.75 6.54 16.66
N GLY A 73 4.87 6.89 15.74
CA GLY A 73 5.10 7.92 14.71
C GLY A 73 5.99 7.45 13.55
N GLU A 74 6.51 6.22 13.63
CA GLU A 74 7.40 5.67 12.60
C GLU A 74 6.62 5.41 11.31
N SER A 75 7.25 5.73 10.18
CA SER A 75 6.71 5.44 8.86
C SER A 75 7.76 4.76 7.99
N TYR A 76 7.29 3.87 7.11
CA TYR A 76 8.12 3.12 6.19
C TYR A 76 7.39 2.98 4.86
N THR A 77 8.09 3.18 3.74
CA THR A 77 7.50 3.08 2.40
C THR A 77 8.01 1.83 1.70
N LEU A 78 7.08 1.09 1.11
CA LEU A 78 7.32 -0.06 0.27
C LEU A 78 6.97 0.27 -1.18
N THR A 79 7.88 -0.07 -2.07
CA THR A 79 7.60 -0.22 -3.50
C THR A 79 7.11 -1.65 -3.76
N PRO A 80 6.25 -1.87 -4.76
CA PRO A 80 5.87 -3.22 -5.13
C PRO A 80 7.08 -4.00 -5.64
N GLU A 81 7.11 -5.31 -5.36
CA GLU A 81 8.12 -6.25 -5.86
C GLU A 81 8.00 -6.54 -7.37
#